data_AF-A0A7S2T254-F1
#
_entry.id   AF-A0A7S2T254-F1
#
_cell.length_a   1.000
_cell.length_b   1.000
_cell.length_c   1.000
_cell.angle_alpha   90.00
_cell.angle_beta   90.00
_cell.angle_gamma   90.00
#
_symmetry.space_group_name_H-M   'P 1'
#
loop_
_entity.id
_entity.type
_entity.pdbx_description
1 polymer ?
#
loop_
_entity_poly.entity_id
_entity_poly.type
_entity_poly.pdbx_seq_one_letter_code
_entity_poly.pdbx_strand_id
1 'polypeptide(L)'
;MMKTEENPYILINEEVDRIYLSTPPTLRLVDPIGKKVVTIEKFNLPDIVVWNPWVEKAKRLSDFGDNEYKEMLCVETGHIKPAIRLAPGTVWKSEQILTVVNNGAIL
;
A
#
# COMPACT_ATOMS: atom_id res chain seq x y z
N MET A 1 17.70 -9.45 -5.39
CA MET A 1 17.15 -10.09 -6.62
C MET A 1 15.64 -9.88 -6.60
N MET A 2 15.04 -9.44 -7.72
CA MET A 2 13.58 -9.32 -7.82
C MET A 2 12.97 -10.72 -7.83
N LYS A 3 11.80 -10.87 -7.20
CA LYS A 3 11.02 -12.11 -7.16
C LYS A 3 9.61 -11.80 -7.65
N THR A 4 8.96 -12.79 -8.25
CA THR A 4 7.55 -12.72 -8.59
C THR A 4 6.72 -13.12 -7.38
N GLU A 5 5.69 -12.33 -7.07
CA GLU A 5 4.63 -12.72 -6.16
C GLU A 5 3.48 -13.29 -6.98
N GLU A 6 3.14 -14.55 -6.76
CA GLU A 6 2.07 -15.26 -7.48
C GLU A 6 0.78 -15.35 -6.65
N ASN A 7 0.85 -15.06 -5.35
CA ASN A 7 -0.33 -15.10 -4.50
C ASN A 7 -1.31 -13.98 -4.87
N PRO A 8 -2.61 -14.30 -5.02
CA PRO A 8 -3.63 -13.29 -5.27
C PRO A 8 -3.89 -12.36 -4.07
N TYR A 9 -3.37 -12.72 -2.89
CA TYR A 9 -3.54 -11.98 -1.64
C TYR A 9 -2.21 -11.83 -0.90
N ILE A 10 -2.00 -10.64 -0.32
CA ILE A 10 -0.90 -10.39 0.62
C ILE A 10 -1.48 -10.35 2.03
N LEU A 11 -1.11 -11.33 2.85
CA LEU A 11 -1.49 -11.36 4.26
C LEU A 11 -0.43 -10.63 5.09
N ILE A 12 -0.89 -9.78 6.00
CA ILE A 12 -0.03 -9.03 6.93
C ILE A 12 -0.12 -9.70 8.30
N ASN A 13 0.89 -10.50 8.63
CA ASN A 13 0.98 -11.26 9.89
C ASN A 13 2.37 -11.17 10.53
N GLU A 14 3.24 -10.31 10.00
CA GLU A 14 4.61 -10.05 10.42
C GLU A 14 5.04 -8.65 9.96
N GLU A 15 6.26 -8.24 10.30
CA GLU A 15 6.86 -7.02 9.74
C GLU A 15 6.91 -7.13 8.21
N VAL A 16 6.39 -6.11 7.54
CA VAL A 16 6.43 -5.99 6.07
C VAL A 16 7.00 -4.64 5.68
N ASP A 17 7.89 -4.67 4.70
CA ASP A 17 8.52 -3.51 4.09
C ASP A 17 8.91 -3.91 2.66
N ARG A 18 7.90 -3.96 1.77
CA ARG A 18 8.02 -4.58 0.44
C ARG A 18 7.57 -3.64 -0.67
N ILE A 19 8.34 -3.62 -1.75
CA ILE A 19 8.00 -2.93 -2.99
C ILE A 19 7.49 -3.97 -4.00
N TYR A 20 6.27 -3.79 -4.48
CA TYR A 20 5.72 -4.54 -5.61
C TYR A 20 5.75 -3.65 -6.85
N LEU A 21 6.44 -4.11 -7.88
CA LEU A 21 6.58 -3.38 -9.14
C LEU A 21 5.46 -3.76 -10.11
N SER A 22 5.05 -2.81 -10.96
CA SER A 22 4.11 -3.07 -12.06
C SER A 22 2.78 -3.70 -11.60
N THR A 23 2.19 -3.18 -10.54
CA THR A 23 0.93 -3.69 -9.98
C THR A 23 -0.29 -3.17 -10.75
N PRO A 24 -1.43 -3.91 -10.71
CA PRO A 24 -2.67 -3.49 -11.36
C PRO A 24 -3.11 -2.08 -10.94
N PRO A 25 -3.81 -1.32 -11.80
CA PRO A 25 -4.22 0.06 -11.53
C PRO A 25 -5.26 0.18 -10.39
N THR A 26 -5.90 -0.92 -10.01
CA THR A 26 -6.86 -0.99 -8.91
C THR A 26 -6.47 -2.10 -7.94
N LEU A 27 -6.45 -1.78 -6.65
CA LEU A 27 -6.15 -2.71 -5.55
C LEU A 27 -7.25 -2.62 -4.50
N ARG A 28 -7.36 -3.66 -3.67
CA ARG A 28 -8.32 -3.70 -2.56
C ARG A 28 -7.60 -4.08 -1.27
N LEU A 29 -7.71 -3.21 -0.27
CA LEU A 29 -7.40 -3.54 1.11
C LEU A 29 -8.71 -4.04 1.75
N VAL A 30 -8.66 -5.25 2.29
CA VAL A 30 -9.80 -5.87 2.97
C VAL A 30 -9.46 -5.95 4.45
N ASP A 31 -10.29 -5.32 5.27
CA ASP A 31 -10.28 -5.45 6.72
C ASP A 31 -11.52 -6.26 7.15
N PRO A 32 -11.37 -7.58 7.38
CA PRO A 32 -12.48 -8.43 7.80
C PRO A 32 -13.01 -8.08 9.19
N ILE A 33 -12.16 -7.55 10.08
CA ILE A 33 -12.51 -7.28 11.49
C ILE A 33 -13.33 -5.99 11.56
N GLY A 34 -12.84 -4.92 10.94
CA GLY A 34 -13.54 -3.64 10.85
C GLY A 34 -14.66 -3.61 9.81
N LYS A 35 -14.84 -4.70 9.04
CA LYS A 35 -15.83 -4.84 7.96
C LYS A 35 -15.73 -3.74 6.92
N LYS A 36 -14.50 -3.41 6.52
CA LYS A 36 -14.20 -2.35 5.56
C LYS A 36 -13.46 -2.91 4.37
N VAL A 37 -13.78 -2.35 3.22
CA VAL A 37 -12.98 -2.51 2.01
C VAL A 37 -12.55 -1.12 1.57
N VAL A 38 -11.26 -0.94 1.37
CA VAL A 38 -10.71 0.26 0.74
C VAL A 38 -10.27 -0.11 -0.66
N THR A 39 -10.91 0.47 -1.66
CA THR A 39 -10.46 0.40 -3.05
C THR A 39 -9.44 1.52 -3.27
N ILE A 40 -8.29 1.14 -3.82
CA ILE A 40 -7.19 2.04 -4.16
C ILE A 40 -7.07 2.04 -5.67
N GLU A 41 -7.37 3.17 -6.30
CA GLU A 41 -7.18 3.39 -7.73
C GLU A 41 -5.98 4.32 -7.94
N LYS A 42 -5.11 3.97 -8.88
CA LYS A 42 -3.88 4.72 -9.13
C LYS A 42 -3.68 5.02 -10.61
N PHE A 43 -3.34 6.27 -10.91
CA PHE A 43 -2.96 6.72 -12.24
C PHE A 43 -1.49 7.13 -12.26
N ASN A 44 -0.75 6.60 -13.24
CA ASN A 44 0.67 6.89 -13.48
C ASN A 44 1.63 6.55 -12.31
N LEU A 45 1.19 5.64 -11.43
CA LEU A 45 1.93 5.09 -10.30
C LEU A 45 1.94 3.56 -10.43
N PRO A 46 2.92 2.98 -11.14
CA PRO A 46 2.92 1.54 -11.44
C PRO A 46 3.21 0.67 -10.21
N ASP A 47 3.86 1.22 -9.19
CA ASP A 47 4.40 0.44 -8.08
C ASP A 47 3.61 0.68 -6.80
N ILE A 48 3.71 -0.25 -5.85
CA ILE A 48 3.23 -0.04 -4.48
C ILE A 48 4.29 -0.43 -3.45
N VAL A 49 4.32 0.30 -2.33
CA VAL A 49 4.94 -0.15 -1.09
C VAL A 49 3.84 -0.68 -0.17
N VAL A 50 4.10 -1.83 0.45
CA VAL A 50 3.29 -2.34 1.56
C VAL A 50 4.17 -2.34 2.80
N TRP A 51 3.74 -1.58 3.81
CA TRP A 51 4.51 -1.40 5.04
C TRP A 51 3.67 -1.51 6.31
N ASN A 52 4.15 -2.31 7.24
CA ASN A 52 3.69 -2.37 8.62
C ASN A 52 4.92 -2.70 9.50
N PRO A 53 5.24 -1.89 10.52
CA PRO A 53 6.44 -2.09 11.32
C PRO A 53 6.37 -3.32 12.24
N TRP A 54 5.17 -3.82 12.52
CA TRP A 54 4.95 -4.86 13.50
C TRP A 54 5.53 -4.53 14.88
N VAL A 55 5.60 -5.53 15.75
CA VAL A 55 5.86 -5.35 17.19
C VAL A 55 7.21 -4.70 17.47
N GLU A 56 8.31 -5.24 16.93
CA GLU A 56 9.65 -4.85 17.36
C GLU A 56 10.10 -3.53 16.74
N LYS A 57 9.70 -3.22 15.49
CA LYS A 57 10.02 -1.94 14.87
C LYS A 57 9.16 -0.82 15.43
N ALA A 58 7.89 -1.06 15.75
CA ALA A 58 7.02 -0.06 16.39
C ALA A 58 7.65 0.49 17.68
N LYS A 59 8.11 -0.39 18.59
CA LYS A 59 8.79 0.02 19.85
C LYS A 59 10.06 0.86 19.66
N ARG A 60 10.66 0.85 18.46
CA ARG A 60 11.89 1.60 18.15
C ARG A 60 11.62 2.94 17.49
N LEU A 61 10.39 3.17 17.02
CA LEU A 61 9.97 4.42 16.39
C LEU A 61 9.55 5.39 17.50
N SER A 62 10.37 6.42 17.75
CA SER A 62 10.16 7.36 18.86
C SER A 62 8.88 8.19 18.75
N ASP A 63 8.33 8.30 17.54
CA ASP A 63 7.12 9.05 17.19
C ASP A 63 5.92 8.14 16.90
N PHE A 64 6.00 6.86 17.27
CA PHE A 64 4.97 5.85 17.01
C PHE A 64 4.72 5.00 18.26
N GLY A 65 3.47 4.77 18.61
CA GLY A 65 3.11 3.98 19.79
C GLY A 65 3.37 2.48 19.60
N ASP A 66 3.80 1.80 20.67
CA ASP A 66 4.14 0.36 20.68
C ASP A 66 3.08 -0.57 20.05
N ASN A 67 1.80 -0.17 20.09
CA ASN A 67 0.68 -0.95 19.58
C ASN A 67 -0.02 -0.33 18.36
N GLU A 68 0.41 0.84 17.87
CA GLU A 68 -0.26 1.54 16.77
C GLU A 68 -0.18 0.77 15.44
N TYR A 69 0.79 -0.15 15.31
CA TYR A 69 0.93 -1.01 14.14
C TYR A 69 -0.31 -1.89 13.87
N LYS A 70 -1.16 -2.13 14.88
CA LYS A 70 -2.38 -2.93 14.74
C LYS A 70 -3.50 -2.21 14.01
N GLU A 71 -3.48 -0.88 14.00
CA GLU A 71 -4.56 -0.02 13.49
C GLU A 71 -4.19 0.63 12.15
N MET A 72 -3.08 0.21 11.54
CA MET A 72 -2.56 0.81 10.32
C MET A 72 -2.00 -0.23 9.35
N LEU A 73 -2.12 0.08 8.05
CA LEU A 73 -1.34 -0.53 6.99
C LEU A 73 -1.01 0.57 5.98
N CYS A 74 0.28 0.74 5.66
CA CYS A 74 0.67 1.64 4.59
C CYS A 74 0.60 0.88 3.27
N VAL A 75 -0.23 1.39 2.37
CA VAL A 75 -0.26 0.99 0.96
C VAL A 75 0.02 2.24 0.13
N GLU A 76 1.27 2.39 -0.27
CA GLU A 76 1.79 3.63 -0.84
C GLU A 76 1.88 3.45 -2.36
N THR A 77 1.11 4.22 -3.12
CA THR A 77 1.22 4.20 -4.59
C THR A 77 2.42 5.02 -5.05
N GLY A 78 3.22 4.47 -5.96
CA GLY A 78 4.51 5.06 -6.33
C GLY A 78 4.90 4.84 -7.78
N HIS A 79 5.83 5.69 -8.24
CA HIS A 79 6.67 5.42 -9.40
C HIS A 79 8.11 5.34 -8.89
N ILE A 80 8.51 4.16 -8.44
CA ILE A 80 9.74 3.98 -7.64
C ILE A 80 10.94 3.79 -8.56
N LYS A 81 10.81 2.91 -9.57
CA LYS A 81 11.89 2.66 -10.54
C LYS A 81 11.33 2.38 -11.95
N PRO A 82 11.96 2.94 -13.00
CA PRO A 82 13.04 3.94 -12.96
C PRO A 82 12.54 5.31 -12.50
N ALA A 83 13.45 6.22 -12.16
CA ALA A 83 13.07 7.59 -11.84
C ALA A 83 12.48 8.31 -13.07
N ILE A 84 11.40 9.06 -12.88
CA ILE A 84 10.83 9.92 -13.91
C ILE A 84 11.81 11.07 -14.20
N ARG A 85 12.08 11.30 -15.49
CA ARG A 85 12.89 12.44 -15.96
C ARG A 85 12.01 13.37 -16.79
N LEU A 86 11.94 14.63 -16.37
CA LEU A 86 11.18 15.66 -17.10
C LEU A 86 12.12 16.55 -17.91
N ALA A 87 11.80 16.71 -19.19
CA ALA A 87 12.44 17.70 -20.04
C ALA A 87 11.84 19.09 -19.77
N PRO A 88 12.54 20.18 -20.12
CA PRO A 88 12.00 21.53 -19.99
C PRO A 88 10.62 21.66 -20.65
N GLY A 89 9.68 22.29 -19.95
CA GLY A 89 8.30 22.49 -20.42
C GLY A 89 7.37 21.27 -20.31
N THR A 90 7.84 20.13 -19.79
CA THR A 90 6.99 18.93 -19.61
C THR A 90 6.38 18.87 -18.21
N VAL A 91 5.26 18.15 -18.09
CA VAL A 91 4.52 17.96 -16.84
C VAL A 91 4.31 16.48 -16.61
N TRP A 92 4.51 16.03 -15.38
CA TRP A 92 4.08 14.72 -14.92
C TRP A 92 2.93 14.88 -13.93
N LYS A 93 1.93 14.01 -14.07
CA LYS A 93 0.75 13.96 -13.20
C LYS A 93 0.53 12.52 -12.79
N SER A 94 0.12 12.35 -11.55
CA SER A 94 -0.29 11.09 -10.97
C SER A 94 -1.50 11.32 -10.07
N GLU A 95 -2.22 10.25 -9.77
CA GLU A 95 -3.37 10.31 -8.89
C GLU A 95 -3.48 9.03 -8.06
N GLN A 96 -3.96 9.18 -6.82
CA GLN A 96 -4.44 8.10 -5.99
C GLN A 96 -5.85 8.47 -5.51
N ILE A 97 -6.81 7.59 -5.76
CA ILE A 97 -8.16 7.70 -5.22
C ILE A 97 -8.36 6.58 -4.21
N LEU A 98 -8.87 6.95 -3.03
CA LEU A 98 -9.26 6.02 -1.99
C LEU A 98 -10.78 6.05 -1.85
N THR A 99 -11.41 4.90 -2.08
CA THR A 99 -12.85 4.73 -1.91
C THR A 99 -13.09 3.73 -0.78
N VAL A 100 -13.76 4.17 0.29
CA VAL A 100 -14.10 3.32 1.43
C VAL A 100 -15.53 2.82 1.24
N VAL A 101 -15.70 1.50 1.21
CA VAL A 101 -17.00 0.84 1.24
C VAL A 101 -17.15 0.17 2.60
N ASN A 102 -18.15 0.60 3.36
CA ASN A 102 -18.55 -0.08 4.59
C ASN A 102 -19.36 -1.32 4.18
N ASN A 103 -18.88 -2.52 4.50
CA ASN A 103 -19.64 -3.74 4.27
C ASN A 103 -20.74 -3.85 5.34
N GLY A 104 -21.82 -3.07 5.15
CA GLY A 104 -23.10 -3.26 5.86
C GLY A 104 -23.93 -4.42 5.28
N ALA A 105 -23.56 -4.93 4.11
CA ALA A 105 -24.18 -6.07 3.47
C ALA A 105 -23.11 -6.83 2.67
N ILE A 106 -23.21 -8.17 2.68
CA ILE A 106 -22.41 -9.13 1.92
C ILE A 106 -21.06 -9.51 2.59
N LEU A 107 -21.16 -10.50 3.50
CA LEU A 107 -20.35 -11.71 3.44
C LEU A 107 -21.21 -12.81 2.82
#